data_AF-A0A2V9ZI37-F1
#
_entry.id   AF-A0A2V9ZI37-F1
#
_cell.length_a   1.000
_cell.length_b   1.000
_cell.length_c   1.000
_cell.angle_alpha   90.00
_cell.angle_beta   90.00
_cell.angle_gamma   90.00
#
_symmetry.space_group_name_H-M   'P 1'
#
loop_
_entity.id
_entity.type
_entity.pdbx_description
1 polymer ?
#
loop_
_entity_poly.entity_id
_entity_poly.type
_entity_poly.pdbx_seq_one_letter_code
_entity_poly.pdbx_strand_id
1 'polypeptide(L)'
;MTTNAVTPQRDAIGMNTSDLRQEIERLIASGEPSAASPLLRELWFRENTPSTASFVVSGYEQLRPKLSLLPYRVAILRSFTVEPIIPLVRAAAFVAGIDLTVQPSDFNAHVQEILDPQSALYSFNPNAVILAVQTRDIAPELWRDFSDLNSEQVPAVIARVKGDFRDWIHNFRSHSRAHLIIHNLEQPIVPSRGILDSQPALSQAGAVQQTNRELQGLAAEQTGV
;
A
#
# COMPACT_ATOMS: atom_id res chain seq x y z
N MET A 1 -12.89 17.27 -47.99
CA MET A 1 -11.56 17.47 -47.39
C MET A 1 -11.49 16.57 -46.16
N THR A 2 -10.87 15.42 -46.32
CA THR A 2 -10.75 14.36 -45.32
C THR A 2 -9.62 14.71 -44.36
N THR A 3 -9.99 15.14 -43.15
CA THR A 3 -9.05 15.32 -42.04
C THR A 3 -8.69 13.95 -41.50
N ASN A 4 -7.52 13.44 -41.87
CA ASN A 4 -6.94 12.24 -41.26
C ASN A 4 -6.61 12.55 -39.80
N ALA A 5 -7.46 12.09 -38.87
CA ALA A 5 -7.08 11.96 -37.48
C ALA A 5 -6.03 10.83 -37.41
N VAL A 6 -4.76 11.23 -37.26
CA VAL A 6 -3.67 10.31 -36.93
C VAL A 6 -3.96 9.77 -35.53
N THR A 7 -4.34 8.51 -35.43
CA THR A 7 -4.59 7.83 -34.16
C THR A 7 -3.24 7.61 -33.44
N PRO A 8 -2.93 8.30 -32.32
CA PRO A 8 -1.62 8.22 -31.67
C PRO A 8 -1.30 6.82 -31.11
N GLN A 9 -2.29 5.95 -31.03
CA GLN A 9 -2.17 4.58 -30.51
C GLN A 9 -1.30 3.65 -31.37
N ARG A 10 -1.17 3.90 -32.68
CA ARG A 10 -0.41 3.01 -33.59
C ARG A 10 1.09 3.30 -33.64
N ASP A 11 1.49 4.56 -33.45
CA ASP A 11 2.90 4.97 -33.53
C ASP A 11 3.67 4.67 -32.24
N ALA A 12 2.99 4.66 -31.08
CA ALA A 12 3.61 4.35 -29.79
C ALA A 12 4.17 2.93 -29.69
N ILE A 13 3.59 1.96 -30.39
CA ILE A 13 3.98 0.53 -30.33
C ILE A 13 5.41 0.32 -30.88
N GLY A 14 5.92 1.21 -31.73
CA GLY A 14 7.27 1.13 -32.31
C GLY A 14 8.34 1.98 -31.62
N MET A 15 7.96 2.90 -30.72
CA MET A 15 8.90 3.79 -30.05
C MET A 15 9.70 3.05 -28.98
N ASN A 16 10.99 3.36 -28.79
CA ASN A 16 11.72 2.91 -27.61
C ASN A 16 11.32 3.74 -26.37
N THR A 17 11.73 3.31 -25.16
CA THR A 17 11.37 3.98 -23.90
C THR A 17 11.84 5.45 -23.83
N SER A 18 12.98 5.77 -24.44
CA SER A 18 13.53 7.14 -24.46
C SER A 18 12.67 8.06 -25.33
N ASP A 19 12.37 7.64 -26.56
CA ASP A 19 11.56 8.41 -27.49
C ASP A 19 10.14 8.62 -26.93
N LEU A 20 9.59 7.60 -26.26
CA LEU A 20 8.28 7.68 -25.63
C LEU A 20 8.25 8.74 -24.51
N ARG A 21 9.30 8.83 -23.68
CA ARG A 21 9.42 9.86 -22.64
C ARG A 21 9.49 11.27 -23.24
N GLN A 22 10.29 11.46 -24.30
CA GLN A 22 10.41 12.75 -24.97
C GLN A 22 9.09 13.22 -25.58
N GLU A 23 8.34 12.31 -26.20
CA GLU A 23 7.03 12.65 -26.77
C GLU A 23 6.00 12.98 -25.68
N ILE A 24 6.00 12.26 -24.56
CA ILE A 24 5.17 12.58 -23.39
C ILE A 24 5.46 14.00 -22.89
N GLU A 25 6.73 14.36 -22.71
CA GLU A 25 7.13 15.70 -22.28
C GLU A 25 6.66 16.78 -23.26
N ARG A 26 6.81 16.54 -24.57
CA ARG A 26 6.32 17.46 -25.62
C ARG A 26 4.80 17.67 -25.53
N LEU A 27 4.03 16.59 -25.34
CA LEU A 27 2.57 16.65 -25.24
C LEU A 27 2.11 17.34 -23.96
N ILE A 28 2.79 17.10 -22.84
CA ILE A 28 2.54 17.81 -21.57
C ILE A 28 2.81 19.30 -21.74
N ALA A 29 3.95 19.67 -22.34
CA ALA A 29 4.31 21.06 -22.60
C ALA A 29 3.31 21.77 -23.54
N SER A 30 2.76 21.03 -24.51
CA SER A 30 1.72 21.51 -25.43
C SER A 30 0.34 21.57 -24.79
N GLY A 31 0.18 21.03 -23.58
CA GLY A 31 -1.08 21.04 -22.84
C GLY A 31 -2.15 20.10 -23.41
N GLU A 32 -1.73 18.98 -24.00
CA GLU A 32 -2.53 17.97 -24.73
C GLU A 32 -2.80 16.72 -23.86
N PRO A 33 -3.67 16.77 -22.82
CA PRO A 33 -3.86 15.67 -21.86
C PRO A 33 -4.39 14.39 -22.51
N SER A 34 -5.30 14.52 -23.49
CA SER A 34 -5.91 13.38 -24.20
C SER A 34 -4.90 12.58 -25.01
N ALA A 35 -3.84 13.23 -25.51
CA ALA A 35 -2.76 12.57 -26.24
C ALA A 35 -1.66 12.05 -25.30
N ALA A 36 -1.33 12.78 -24.23
CA ALA A 36 -0.28 12.39 -23.29
C ALA A 36 -0.68 11.20 -22.40
N SER A 37 -1.94 11.13 -21.96
CA SER A 37 -2.39 10.13 -20.98
C SER A 37 -2.25 8.68 -21.46
N PRO A 38 -2.62 8.32 -22.72
CA PRO A 38 -2.36 6.99 -23.26
C PRO A 38 -0.87 6.63 -23.30
N LEU A 39 0.01 7.58 -23.58
CA LEU A 39 1.46 7.34 -23.62
C LEU A 39 2.07 7.15 -22.23
N LEU A 40 1.63 7.94 -21.23
CA LEU A 40 1.99 7.73 -19.83
C LEU A 40 1.58 6.32 -19.36
N ARG A 41 0.39 5.87 -19.75
CA ARG A 41 -0.12 4.53 -19.47
C ARG A 41 0.73 3.45 -20.16
N GLU A 42 1.03 3.61 -21.44
CA GLU A 42 1.90 2.70 -22.19
C GLU A 42 3.29 2.57 -21.55
N LEU A 43 3.89 3.70 -21.16
CA LEU A 43 5.19 3.71 -20.50
C LEU A 43 5.17 2.92 -19.19
N TRP A 44 4.13 3.09 -18.37
CA TRP A 44 3.96 2.31 -17.14
C TRP A 44 3.79 0.82 -17.38
N PHE A 45 3.06 0.41 -18.42
CA PHE A 45 2.88 -1.01 -18.76
C PHE A 45 4.16 -1.67 -19.26
N ARG A 46 5.06 -0.93 -19.91
CA ARG A 46 6.35 -1.45 -20.36
C ARG A 46 7.32 -1.65 -19.19
N GLU A 47 7.40 -0.65 -18.31
CA GLU A 47 8.40 -0.63 -17.23
C GLU A 47 7.81 -0.03 -15.95
N ASN A 48 7.44 -0.87 -14.99
CA ASN A 48 6.90 -0.46 -13.70
C ASN A 48 7.99 -0.20 -12.63
N THR A 49 9.06 0.48 -13.01
CA THR A 49 10.19 0.78 -12.14
C THR A 49 9.94 2.05 -11.30
N PRO A 50 10.67 2.27 -10.19
CA PRO A 50 10.55 3.50 -9.40
C PRO A 50 10.77 4.80 -10.19
N SER A 51 11.72 4.80 -11.14
CA SER A 51 11.99 5.98 -11.98
C SER A 51 10.86 6.25 -12.97
N THR A 52 10.29 5.20 -13.58
CA THR A 52 9.10 5.32 -14.42
C THR A 52 7.89 5.79 -13.62
N ALA A 53 7.66 5.25 -12.42
CA ALA A 53 6.60 5.72 -11.54
C ALA A 53 6.74 7.22 -11.27
N SER A 54 7.90 7.70 -10.81
CA SER A 54 8.10 9.13 -10.54
C SER A 54 7.86 10.01 -11.78
N PHE A 55 8.27 9.55 -12.96
CA PHE A 55 8.00 10.25 -14.22
C PHE A 55 6.51 10.28 -14.56
N VAL A 56 5.82 9.14 -14.45
CA VAL A 56 4.38 9.05 -14.68
C VAL A 56 3.61 9.93 -13.67
N VAL A 57 4.05 9.92 -12.41
CA VAL A 57 3.47 10.75 -11.36
C VAL A 57 3.61 12.24 -11.69
N SER A 58 4.83 12.67 -12.02
CA SER A 58 5.09 14.06 -12.42
C SER A 58 4.26 14.48 -13.64
N GLY A 59 4.15 13.60 -14.64
CA GLY A 59 3.39 13.86 -15.85
C GLY A 59 1.90 13.99 -15.60
N TYR A 60 1.30 13.07 -14.82
CA TYR A 60 -0.11 13.20 -14.52
C TYR A 60 -0.39 14.41 -13.62
N GLU A 61 0.46 14.78 -12.65
CA GLU A 61 0.18 15.93 -11.76
C GLU A 61 0.08 17.24 -12.54
N GLN A 62 0.90 17.40 -13.58
CA GLN A 62 0.83 18.54 -14.50
C GLN A 62 -0.48 18.56 -15.32
N LEU A 63 -1.01 17.39 -15.63
CA LEU A 63 -2.25 17.24 -16.41
C LEU A 63 -3.50 17.14 -15.54
N ARG A 64 -3.35 16.88 -14.23
CA ARG A 64 -4.41 16.52 -13.28
C ARG A 64 -5.64 17.43 -13.36
N PRO A 65 -5.53 18.77 -13.45
CA PRO A 65 -6.71 19.64 -13.53
C PRO A 65 -7.55 19.46 -14.80
N LYS A 66 -6.98 18.83 -15.85
CA LYS A 66 -7.61 18.62 -17.16
C LYS A 66 -8.09 17.18 -17.38
N LEU A 67 -7.88 16.30 -16.41
CA LEU A 67 -8.24 14.89 -16.49
C LEU A 67 -9.50 14.60 -15.69
N SER A 68 -10.37 13.76 -16.23
CA SER A 68 -11.56 13.26 -15.52
C SER A 68 -11.25 11.92 -14.86
N LEU A 69 -10.55 11.96 -13.73
CA LEU A 69 -10.20 10.78 -12.92
C LEU A 69 -11.11 10.68 -11.69
N LEU A 70 -11.29 9.47 -11.16
CA LEU A 70 -12.03 9.25 -9.91
C LEU A 70 -11.18 9.66 -8.71
N PRO A 71 -11.56 10.67 -7.90
CA PRO A 71 -10.80 11.03 -6.71
C PRO A 71 -10.82 9.90 -5.67
N TYR A 72 -9.66 9.55 -5.12
CA TYR A 72 -9.55 8.54 -4.08
C TYR A 72 -8.45 8.89 -3.09
N ARG A 73 -8.72 8.69 -1.79
CA ARG A 73 -7.82 9.03 -0.68
C ARG A 73 -7.43 7.77 0.06
N VAL A 74 -6.13 7.55 0.23
CA VAL A 74 -5.58 6.43 1.01
C VAL A 74 -4.71 6.97 2.13
N ALA A 75 -5.01 6.58 3.37
CA ALA A 75 -4.09 6.78 4.49
C ALA A 75 -3.21 5.53 4.66
N ILE A 76 -1.95 5.69 5.06
CA ILE A 76 -1.06 4.57 5.38
C ILE A 76 -0.59 4.72 6.84
N LEU A 77 -1.17 3.93 7.73
CA LEU A 77 -0.74 3.78 9.10
C LEU A 77 0.48 2.87 9.14
N ARG A 78 1.63 3.33 9.67
CA ARG A 78 2.90 2.66 9.44
C ARG A 78 3.76 2.48 10.68
N SER A 79 4.52 1.39 10.69
CA SER A 79 5.66 1.18 11.60
C SER A 79 7.01 1.12 10.88
N PHE A 80 7.00 1.30 9.56
CA PHE A 80 8.21 1.29 8.72
C PHE A 80 8.09 2.28 7.55
N THR A 81 9.18 2.44 6.80
CA THR A 81 9.25 3.35 5.65
C THR A 81 8.39 2.83 4.49
N VAL A 82 7.45 3.66 4.03
CA VAL A 82 6.51 3.35 2.92
C VAL A 82 6.63 4.35 1.77
N GLU A 83 7.37 5.43 1.96
CA GLU A 83 7.56 6.50 0.99
C GLU A 83 8.02 6.00 -0.40
N PRO A 84 8.95 5.02 -0.51
CA PRO A 84 9.36 4.50 -1.81
C PRO A 84 8.24 3.85 -2.63
N ILE A 85 7.19 3.31 -2.00
CA ILE A 85 6.07 2.68 -2.72
C ILE A 85 5.02 3.68 -3.19
N ILE A 86 4.99 4.90 -2.62
CA ILE A 86 3.95 5.89 -2.92
C ILE A 86 3.90 6.24 -4.42
N PRO A 87 5.03 6.57 -5.10
CA PRO A 87 4.99 6.84 -6.53
C PRO A 87 4.50 5.65 -7.36
N LEU A 88 4.84 4.42 -6.97
CA LEU A 88 4.43 3.19 -7.67
C LEU A 88 2.91 3.02 -7.60
N VAL A 89 2.33 3.15 -6.40
CA VAL A 89 0.88 3.01 -6.19
C VAL A 89 0.12 4.14 -6.88
N ARG A 90 0.62 5.39 -6.83
CA ARG A 90 0.00 6.53 -7.52
C ARG A 90 0.05 6.38 -9.04
N ALA A 91 1.16 5.92 -9.62
CA ALA A 91 1.26 5.64 -11.04
C ALA A 91 0.28 4.53 -11.49
N ALA A 92 0.20 3.44 -10.72
CA ALA A 92 -0.75 2.36 -10.98
C ALA A 92 -2.22 2.84 -10.90
N ALA A 93 -2.54 3.66 -9.89
CA ALA A 93 -3.88 4.23 -9.73
C ALA A 93 -4.26 5.17 -10.87
N PHE A 94 -3.34 6.05 -11.28
CA PHE A 94 -3.53 6.92 -12.44
C PHE A 94 -3.86 6.11 -13.70
N VAL A 95 -3.10 5.04 -13.96
CA VAL A 95 -3.34 4.16 -15.11
C VAL A 95 -4.71 3.50 -15.03
N ALA A 96 -5.19 3.17 -13.83
CA ALA A 96 -6.53 2.66 -13.57
C ALA A 96 -7.65 3.72 -13.61
N GLY A 97 -7.34 4.99 -13.87
CA GLY A 97 -8.32 6.08 -13.92
C GLY A 97 -8.64 6.72 -12.57
N ILE A 98 -7.78 6.53 -11.57
CA ILE A 98 -7.97 7.02 -10.20
C ILE A 98 -6.99 8.17 -9.92
N ASP A 99 -7.52 9.29 -9.42
CA ASP A 99 -6.73 10.38 -8.86
C ASP A 99 -6.44 10.08 -7.38
N LEU A 100 -5.31 9.40 -7.15
CA LEU A 100 -4.94 8.91 -5.84
C LEU A 100 -4.14 9.94 -5.04
N THR A 101 -4.70 10.35 -3.91
CA THR A 101 -4.02 11.10 -2.85
C THR A 101 -3.64 10.15 -1.72
N VAL A 102 -2.36 10.09 -1.37
CA VAL A 102 -1.84 9.21 -0.33
C VAL A 102 -1.29 10.04 0.83
N GLN A 103 -1.68 9.72 2.06
CA GLN A 103 -1.13 10.32 3.28
C GLN A 103 -0.54 9.24 4.19
N PRO A 104 0.80 9.14 4.29
CA PRO A 104 1.41 8.32 5.33
C PRO A 104 1.24 9.01 6.70
N SER A 105 1.00 8.20 7.72
CA SER A 105 1.06 8.58 9.14
C SER A 105 2.49 8.91 9.59
N ASP A 106 2.57 9.48 10.79
CA ASP A 106 3.83 9.55 11.50
C ASP A 106 4.36 8.15 11.84
N PHE A 107 5.69 8.03 11.91
CA PHE A 107 6.35 6.75 12.14
C PHE A 107 5.98 6.19 13.52
N ASN A 108 5.49 4.94 13.58
CA ASN A 108 5.06 4.27 14.81
C ASN A 108 3.88 4.94 15.54
N ALA A 109 3.11 5.82 14.89
CA ALA A 109 1.96 6.50 15.50
C ALA A 109 0.61 5.79 15.25
N HIS A 110 0.60 4.64 14.57
CA HIS A 110 -0.63 3.97 14.12
C HIS A 110 -1.67 3.73 15.23
N VAL A 111 -1.26 3.33 16.44
CA VAL A 111 -2.21 3.13 17.56
C VAL A 111 -2.84 4.45 17.97
N GLN A 112 -2.04 5.50 18.14
CA GLN A 112 -2.55 6.82 18.53
C GLN A 112 -3.51 7.37 17.46
N GLU A 113 -3.15 7.26 16.18
CA GLU A 113 -4.00 7.74 15.09
C GLU A 113 -5.34 6.99 15.00
N ILE A 114 -5.36 5.69 15.29
CA ILE A 114 -6.61 4.92 15.33
C ILE A 114 -7.45 5.30 16.54
N LEU A 115 -6.86 5.40 17.73
CA LEU A 115 -7.61 5.57 18.98
C LEU A 115 -8.11 7.00 19.21
N ASP A 116 -7.42 8.01 18.70
CA ASP A 116 -7.80 9.42 18.85
C ASP A 116 -8.77 9.86 17.73
N PRO A 117 -10.05 10.17 18.03
CA PRO A 117 -11.02 10.63 17.03
C PRO A 117 -10.65 11.96 16.36
N GLN A 118 -9.73 12.73 16.94
CA GLN A 118 -9.25 14.01 16.40
C GLN A 118 -7.93 13.87 15.60
N SER A 119 -7.48 12.63 15.34
CA SER A 119 -6.23 12.38 14.66
C SER A 119 -6.19 12.86 13.20
N ALA A 120 -4.97 12.93 12.65
CA ALA A 120 -4.74 13.20 11.24
C ALA A 120 -5.43 12.18 10.31
N LEU A 121 -5.58 10.92 10.76
CA LEU A 121 -6.29 9.86 10.04
C LEU A 121 -7.75 10.25 9.75
N TYR A 122 -8.51 10.65 10.77
CA TYR A 122 -9.94 10.92 10.62
C TYR A 122 -10.21 12.27 9.95
N SER A 123 -9.40 13.29 10.26
CA SER A 123 -9.47 14.59 9.55
C SER A 123 -9.09 14.47 8.07
N PHE A 124 -8.21 13.53 7.71
CA PHE A 124 -7.93 13.16 6.33
C PHE A 124 -9.10 12.42 5.65
N ASN A 125 -10.17 12.00 6.32
CA ASN A 125 -11.37 11.38 5.73
C ASN A 125 -11.06 10.45 4.52
N PRO A 126 -10.26 9.39 4.71
CA PRO A 126 -9.81 8.52 3.63
C PRO A 126 -10.95 7.67 3.05
N ASN A 127 -10.78 7.18 1.82
CA ASN A 127 -11.62 6.13 1.25
C ASN A 127 -11.14 4.73 1.66
N ALA A 128 -9.83 4.57 1.81
CA ALA A 128 -9.22 3.37 2.39
C ALA A 128 -8.02 3.72 3.28
N VAL A 129 -7.72 2.82 4.20
CA VAL A 129 -6.61 2.92 5.15
C VAL A 129 -5.81 1.63 5.06
N ILE A 130 -4.50 1.73 4.92
CA ILE A 130 -3.60 0.57 4.98
C ILE A 130 -2.92 0.58 6.34
N LEU A 131 -3.07 -0.50 7.10
CA LEU A 131 -2.32 -0.73 8.33
C LEU A 131 -1.07 -1.57 7.99
N ALA A 132 0.05 -0.87 7.82
CA ALA A 132 1.36 -1.40 7.43
C ALA A 132 2.29 -1.44 8.67
N VAL A 133 2.11 -2.44 9.50
CA VAL A 133 2.90 -2.64 10.72
C VAL A 133 3.78 -3.89 10.61
N GLN A 134 4.96 -3.84 11.20
CA GLN A 134 5.90 -4.95 11.25
C GLN A 134 5.65 -5.85 12.47
N THR A 135 5.92 -7.14 12.31
CA THR A 135 5.88 -8.14 13.38
C THR A 135 6.68 -7.68 14.59
N ARG A 136 7.88 -7.10 14.39
CA ARG A 136 8.76 -6.68 15.49
C ARG A 136 8.21 -5.55 16.36
N ASP A 137 7.30 -4.75 15.82
CA ASP A 137 6.73 -3.59 16.51
C ASP A 137 5.46 -3.97 17.28
N ILE A 138 4.66 -4.88 16.72
CA ILE A 138 3.40 -5.34 17.35
C ILE A 138 3.57 -6.57 18.24
N ALA A 139 4.53 -7.43 17.89
CA ALA A 139 4.81 -8.70 18.54
C ALA A 139 6.33 -8.90 18.70
N PRO A 140 7.04 -8.02 19.44
CA PRO A 140 8.47 -8.16 19.69
C PRO A 140 8.84 -9.53 20.25
N GLU A 141 7.95 -10.15 21.04
CA GLU A 141 8.12 -11.47 21.63
C GLU A 141 8.16 -12.58 20.56
N LEU A 142 7.41 -12.42 19.46
CA LEU A 142 7.46 -13.35 18.32
C LEU A 142 8.60 -13.06 17.36
N TRP A 143 9.36 -11.98 17.55
CA TRP A 143 10.42 -11.55 16.65
C TRP A 143 11.81 -11.63 17.25
N ARG A 144 12.09 -10.82 18.29
CA ARG A 144 13.41 -10.76 18.93
C ARG A 144 13.53 -11.75 20.07
N ASP A 145 12.47 -11.87 20.87
CA ASP A 145 12.55 -12.58 22.16
C ASP A 145 11.99 -14.01 22.08
N PHE A 146 11.80 -14.53 20.86
CA PHE A 146 11.15 -15.83 20.64
C PHE A 146 11.94 -17.00 21.26
N SER A 147 13.26 -16.88 21.36
CA SER A 147 14.11 -17.88 22.03
C SER A 147 13.68 -18.14 23.47
N ASP A 148 13.16 -17.11 24.13
CA ASP A 148 12.83 -17.09 25.55
C ASP A 148 11.41 -17.59 25.82
N LEU A 149 10.61 -17.76 24.77
CA LEU A 149 9.24 -18.27 24.86
C LEU A 149 9.21 -19.80 24.91
N ASN A 150 8.38 -20.33 25.81
CA ASN A 150 7.98 -21.73 25.81
C ASN A 150 6.70 -21.96 24.99
N SER A 151 6.35 -23.23 24.73
CA SER A 151 5.15 -23.62 23.96
C SER A 151 3.84 -23.08 24.51
N GLU A 152 3.75 -22.87 25.82
CA GLU A 152 2.53 -22.42 26.49
C GLU A 152 2.36 -20.90 26.42
N GLN A 153 3.46 -20.16 26.27
CA GLN A 153 3.46 -18.70 26.16
C GLN A 153 3.15 -18.20 24.75
N VAL A 154 3.53 -18.95 23.70
CA VAL A 154 3.29 -18.55 22.31
C VAL A 154 1.80 -18.29 22.01
N PRO A 155 0.85 -19.18 22.39
CA PRO A 155 -0.58 -18.90 22.21
C PRO A 155 -1.06 -17.63 22.91
N ALA A 156 -0.50 -17.28 24.07
CA ALA A 156 -0.88 -16.06 24.80
C ALA A 156 -0.45 -14.80 24.05
N VAL A 157 0.74 -14.79 23.45
CA VAL A 157 1.21 -13.66 22.61
C VAL A 157 0.33 -13.53 21.36
N ILE A 158 0.01 -14.65 20.70
CA ILE A 158 -0.90 -14.66 19.54
C ILE A 158 -2.27 -14.09 19.93
N ALA A 159 -2.82 -14.50 21.08
CA ALA A 159 -4.10 -14.02 21.58
C ALA A 159 -4.07 -12.52 21.93
N ARG A 160 -2.97 -12.02 22.51
CA ARG A 160 -2.75 -10.57 22.75
C ARG A 160 -2.81 -9.80 21.44
N VAL A 161 -1.97 -10.17 20.47
CA VAL A 161 -1.89 -9.48 19.17
C VAL A 161 -3.25 -9.49 18.47
N LYS A 162 -3.95 -10.63 18.47
CA LYS A 162 -5.31 -10.73 17.96
C LYS A 162 -6.27 -9.76 18.68
N GLY A 163 -6.17 -9.67 20.01
CA GLY A 163 -6.94 -8.74 20.83
C GLY A 163 -6.69 -7.28 20.43
N ASP A 164 -5.43 -6.88 20.34
CA ASP A 164 -5.03 -5.52 19.96
C ASP A 164 -5.62 -5.13 18.59
N PHE A 165 -5.48 -5.98 17.57
CA PHE A 165 -6.07 -5.74 16.26
C PHE A 165 -7.60 -5.69 16.29
N ARG A 166 -8.27 -6.54 17.07
CA ARG A 166 -9.73 -6.49 17.25
C ARG A 166 -10.15 -5.12 17.79
N ASP A 167 -9.47 -4.63 18.81
CA ASP A 167 -9.79 -3.35 19.45
C ASP A 167 -9.53 -2.18 18.49
N TRP A 168 -8.44 -2.23 17.73
CA TRP A 168 -8.15 -1.23 16.70
C TRP A 168 -9.19 -1.23 15.58
N ILE A 169 -9.58 -2.40 15.07
CA ILE A 169 -10.63 -2.51 14.05
C ILE A 169 -11.95 -1.94 14.60
N HIS A 170 -12.32 -2.30 15.83
CA HIS A 170 -13.57 -1.82 16.43
C HIS A 170 -13.58 -0.31 16.61
N ASN A 171 -12.50 0.27 17.16
CA ASN A 171 -12.37 1.71 17.33
C ASN A 171 -12.33 2.44 15.98
N PHE A 172 -11.60 1.92 15.00
CA PHE A 172 -11.59 2.49 13.65
C PHE A 172 -13.00 2.53 13.04
N ARG A 173 -13.76 1.44 13.19
CA ARG A 173 -15.13 1.32 12.68
C ARG A 173 -16.12 2.25 13.38
N SER A 174 -15.89 2.64 14.64
CA SER A 174 -16.75 3.62 15.31
C SER A 174 -16.57 5.04 14.78
N HIS A 175 -15.49 5.33 14.06
CA HIS A 175 -15.16 6.67 13.57
C HIS A 175 -15.08 6.78 12.04
N SER A 176 -14.93 5.67 11.32
CA SER A 176 -14.72 5.66 9.86
C SER A 176 -15.43 4.52 9.14
N ARG A 177 -15.94 4.84 7.94
CA ARG A 177 -16.49 3.89 6.97
C ARG A 177 -15.49 3.50 5.87
N ALA A 178 -14.27 4.03 5.91
CA ALA A 178 -13.24 3.72 4.93
C ALA A 178 -12.88 2.22 4.96
N HIS A 179 -12.46 1.66 3.83
CA HIS A 179 -11.92 0.29 3.83
C HIS A 179 -10.65 0.23 4.68
N LEU A 180 -10.46 -0.84 5.45
CA LEU A 180 -9.28 -1.02 6.30
C LEU A 180 -8.50 -2.23 5.79
N ILE A 181 -7.41 -2.01 5.07
CA ILE A 181 -6.55 -3.04 4.53
C ILE A 181 -5.48 -3.35 5.57
N ILE A 182 -5.50 -4.57 6.13
CA ILE A 182 -4.48 -5.01 7.08
C ILE A 182 -3.37 -5.74 6.33
N HIS A 183 -2.14 -5.25 6.44
CA HIS A 183 -0.99 -5.95 5.91
C HIS A 183 -0.62 -7.11 6.84
N ASN A 184 -0.34 -8.29 6.27
CA ASN A 184 0.12 -9.43 7.04
C ASN A 184 1.44 -9.11 7.77
N LEU A 185 1.62 -9.75 8.93
CA LEU A 185 2.86 -9.73 9.67
C LEU A 185 3.95 -10.51 8.92
N GLU A 186 5.11 -9.89 8.73
CA GLU A 186 6.21 -10.45 7.96
C GLU A 186 6.85 -11.67 8.65
N GLN A 187 7.29 -12.63 7.82
CA GLN A 187 8.00 -13.82 8.29
C GLN A 187 9.47 -13.52 8.60
N PRO A 188 10.08 -14.18 9.62
CA PRO A 188 11.50 -14.07 9.87
C PRO A 188 12.29 -14.68 8.71
N ILE A 189 13.23 -13.91 8.15
CA ILE A 189 14.15 -14.41 7.10
C ILE A 189 15.12 -15.44 7.70
N VAL A 190 15.56 -15.19 8.94
CA VAL A 190 16.41 -16.09 9.71
C VAL A 190 15.72 -16.34 11.06
N PRO A 191 15.17 -17.54 11.28
CA PRO A 191 14.52 -17.85 12.54
C PRO A 191 15.50 -17.92 13.72
N SER A 192 15.07 -17.49 14.90
CA SER A 192 15.89 -17.40 16.11
C SER A 192 16.44 -18.74 16.60
N ARG A 193 15.77 -19.85 16.27
CA ARG A 193 16.16 -21.21 16.67
C ARG A 193 16.86 -22.01 15.55
N GLY A 194 17.17 -21.41 14.41
CA GLY A 194 17.85 -22.08 13.29
C GLY A 194 17.12 -23.35 12.84
N ILE A 195 17.84 -24.48 12.73
CA ILE A 195 17.27 -25.77 12.28
C ILE A 195 16.14 -26.25 13.21
N LEU A 196 16.19 -25.93 14.51
CA LEU A 196 15.15 -26.34 15.46
C LEU A 196 13.81 -25.66 15.16
N ASP A 197 13.81 -24.54 14.44
CA ASP A 197 12.60 -23.84 13.99
C ASP A 197 11.87 -24.57 12.85
N SER A 198 12.47 -25.62 12.27
CA SER A 198 11.77 -26.48 11.31
C SER A 198 10.70 -27.36 11.97
N GLN A 199 10.65 -27.44 13.30
CA GLN A 199 9.63 -28.19 14.02
C GLN A 199 8.33 -27.37 14.18
N PRO A 200 7.21 -27.80 13.58
CA PRO A 200 5.99 -26.99 13.51
C PRO A 200 5.38 -26.57 14.84
N ALA A 201 5.58 -27.36 15.91
CA ALA A 201 4.95 -27.12 17.21
C ALA A 201 5.60 -25.99 18.02
N LEU A 202 6.80 -25.55 17.63
CA LEU A 202 7.63 -24.62 18.41
C LEU A 202 8.31 -23.55 17.53
N SER A 203 7.86 -23.39 16.28
CA SER A 203 8.55 -22.53 15.32
C SER A 203 8.11 -21.08 15.38
N GLN A 204 9.07 -20.18 15.25
CA GLN A 204 8.87 -18.75 15.16
C GLN A 204 8.05 -18.41 13.92
N ALA A 205 8.41 -18.98 12.78
CA ALA A 205 7.66 -18.81 11.54
C ALA A 205 6.22 -19.31 11.69
N GLY A 206 6.03 -20.48 12.33
CA GLY A 206 4.71 -21.05 12.58
C GLY A 206 3.85 -20.18 13.50
N ALA A 207 4.43 -19.57 14.53
CA ALA A 207 3.75 -18.62 15.40
C ALA A 207 3.25 -17.40 14.63
N VAL A 208 4.10 -16.76 13.80
CA VAL A 208 3.70 -15.62 12.97
C VAL A 208 2.64 -16.02 11.93
N GLN A 209 2.77 -17.20 11.31
CA GLN A 209 1.74 -17.74 10.40
C GLN A 209 0.41 -17.99 11.09
N GLN A 210 0.42 -18.50 12.33
CA GLN A 210 -0.79 -18.64 13.13
C GLN A 210 -1.40 -17.27 13.41
N THR A 211 -0.61 -16.28 13.83
CA THR A 211 -1.10 -14.91 14.03
C THR A 211 -1.77 -14.37 12.77
N ASN A 212 -1.14 -14.50 11.59
CA ASN A 212 -1.75 -14.05 10.33
C ASN A 212 -3.08 -14.77 10.01
N ARG A 213 -3.21 -16.06 10.33
CA ARG A 213 -4.48 -16.80 10.17
C ARG A 213 -5.56 -16.27 11.12
N GLU A 214 -5.20 -15.96 12.36
CA GLU A 214 -6.14 -15.35 13.32
C GLU A 214 -6.59 -13.96 12.88
N LEU A 215 -5.67 -13.13 12.34
CA LEU A 215 -5.98 -11.81 11.80
C LEU A 215 -6.88 -11.91 10.55
N GLN A 216 -6.64 -12.89 9.68
CA GLN A 216 -7.53 -13.17 8.55
C GLN A 216 -8.95 -13.53 9.02
N GLY A 217 -9.06 -14.34 10.08
CA GLY A 217 -10.34 -14.66 10.71
C GLY A 217 -11.07 -13.40 11.21
N LEU A 218 -10.35 -12.50 11.91
CA LEU A 218 -10.92 -11.22 12.37
C LEU A 218 -11.38 -10.33 11.22
N ALA A 219 -10.59 -10.22 10.14
CA ALA A 219 -10.96 -9.42 8.98
C ALA A 219 -12.26 -9.93 8.34
N ALA A 220 -12.43 -11.25 8.25
CA ALA A 220 -13.64 -11.85 7.70
C ALA A 220 -14.92 -11.59 8.52
N GLU A 221 -14.80 -11.23 9.81
CA GLU A 221 -15.93 -10.88 10.68
C GLU A 221 -16.49 -9.47 10.41
N GLN A 222 -15.74 -8.60 9.71
CA GLN A 222 -16.05 -7.17 9.56
C GLN A 222 -16.09 -6.76 8.09
N THR A 223 -17.25 -6.30 7.61
CA THR A 223 -17.35 -5.82 6.22
C THR A 223 -16.41 -4.64 5.97
N GLY A 224 -15.63 -4.73 4.89
CA GLY A 224 -14.71 -3.67 4.47
C GLY A 224 -13.36 -3.67 5.17
N VAL A 225 -13.04 -4.72 5.94
CA VAL A 225 -11.68 -5.05 6.42
C VAL A 225 -11.09 -6.16 5.56
#